data_AF-A0AAE6YKS9-F1
#
_entry.id   AF-A0AAE6YKS9-F1
#
_cell.length_a   1.000
_cell.length_b   1.000
_cell.length_c   1.000
_cell.angle_alpha   90.00
_cell.angle_beta   90.00
_cell.angle_gamma   90.00
#
_symmetry.space_group_name_H-M   'P 1'
#
loop_
_entity.id
_entity.type
_entity.pdbx_description
1 polymer ?
#
loop_
_entity_poly.entity_id
_entity_poly.type
_entity_poly.pdbx_seq_one_letter_code
_entity_poly.pdbx_strand_id
1 'polypeptide(L)'
;MKQRELANLYTEYLLCQNSQASATMCSSMLDELVKHDSFSRMLKVGSYESKYVWLKGKSILNAYKDKPKILSIDNTISPKSDSMVNEVVNWFYDHSVGRAVKGINLMIIPSYLGHLSVKKRRQDEVSKIYKRI
;
A
#
# COMPACT_ATOMS: atom_id res chain seq x y z
N MET A 1 -30.17 -3.29 -10.12
CA MET A 1 -29.36 -2.67 -9.05
C MET A 1 -29.57 -1.16 -9.09
N LYS A 2 -29.69 -0.47 -7.94
CA LYS A 2 -29.77 0.99 -7.93
C LYS A 2 -28.42 1.60 -8.34
N GLN A 3 -28.42 2.75 -9.00
CA GLN A 3 -27.18 3.38 -9.49
C GLN A 3 -26.13 3.62 -8.38
N ARG A 4 -26.59 3.93 -7.16
CA ARG A 4 -25.71 4.10 -5.99
C ARG A 4 -25.01 2.80 -5.55
N GLU A 5 -25.71 1.67 -5.63
CA GLU A 5 -25.16 0.35 -5.27
C GLU A 5 -24.10 -0.06 -6.29
N LEU A 6 -24.40 0.16 -7.58
CA LEU A 6 -23.47 -0.08 -8.68
C LEU A 6 -22.19 0.76 -8.54
N ALA A 7 -22.34 2.03 -8.14
CA ALA A 7 -21.22 2.94 -7.91
C ALA A 7 -20.35 2.50 -6.72
N ASN A 8 -20.98 2.08 -5.61
CA ASN A 8 -20.23 1.57 -4.47
C ASN A 8 -19.44 0.31 -4.85
N LEU A 9 -20.09 -0.66 -5.50
CA LEU A 9 -19.45 -1.91 -5.93
C LEU A 9 -18.25 -1.66 -6.83
N TYR A 10 -18.42 -0.80 -7.84
CA TYR A 10 -17.32 -0.46 -8.75
C TYR A 10 -16.19 0.30 -8.04
N THR A 11 -16.51 1.15 -7.06
CA THR A 11 -15.50 1.87 -6.27
C THR A 11 -14.71 0.92 -5.37
N GLU A 12 -15.38 -0.03 -4.72
CA GLU A 12 -14.74 -1.07 -3.91
C GLU A 12 -13.84 -1.95 -4.77
N TYR A 13 -14.29 -2.32 -5.97
CA TYR A 13 -13.45 -2.98 -6.96
C TYR A 13 -12.19 -2.16 -7.27
N LEU A 14 -12.32 -0.86 -7.57
CA LEU A 14 -11.17 0.02 -7.84
C LEU A 14 -10.21 0.16 -6.65
N LEU A 15 -10.71 0.10 -5.40
CA LEU A 15 -9.87 0.19 -4.20
C LEU A 15 -9.08 -1.10 -3.94
N CYS A 16 -9.55 -2.25 -4.41
CA CYS A 16 -8.94 -3.55 -4.20
C CYS A 16 -8.00 -4.00 -5.33
N GLN A 17 -8.09 -3.40 -6.52
CA GLN A 17 -7.29 -3.78 -7.68
C GLN A 17 -5.96 -3.01 -7.70
N ASN A 18 -4.85 -3.74 -7.75
CA ASN A 18 -3.50 -3.18 -7.84
C ASN A 18 -2.96 -3.13 -9.29
N SER A 19 -3.81 -3.41 -10.28
CA SER A 19 -3.46 -3.52 -11.69
C SER A 19 -4.47 -2.75 -12.55
N GLN A 20 -4.35 -2.86 -13.88
CA GLN A 20 -5.28 -2.21 -14.79
C GLN A 20 -6.73 -2.65 -14.51
N ALA A 21 -7.59 -1.69 -14.21
CA ALA A 21 -8.98 -1.93 -13.89
C ALA A 21 -9.88 -1.68 -15.12
N SER A 22 -10.87 -2.54 -15.34
CA SER A 22 -11.86 -2.36 -16.42
C SER A 22 -13.27 -2.80 -16.00
N ALA A 23 -14.29 -2.24 -16.65
CA ALA A 23 -15.68 -2.64 -16.44
C ALA A 23 -15.93 -4.12 -16.78
N THR A 24 -15.24 -4.63 -17.80
CA THR A 24 -15.31 -6.04 -18.21
C THR A 24 -14.70 -6.96 -17.15
N MET A 25 -13.53 -6.59 -16.59
CA MET A 25 -12.92 -7.34 -15.50
C MET A 25 -13.79 -7.35 -14.24
N CYS A 26 -14.40 -6.21 -13.89
CA CYS A 26 -15.34 -6.14 -12.76
C CYS A 26 -16.58 -7.04 -12.99
N SER A 27 -17.14 -7.04 -14.20
CA SER A 27 -18.27 -7.91 -14.58
C SER A 27 -17.89 -9.40 -14.50
N SER A 28 -16.70 -9.76 -15.01
CA SER A 28 -16.19 -11.12 -14.97
C SER A 28 -15.90 -11.60 -13.54
N MET A 29 -15.39 -10.73 -12.67
CA MET A 29 -15.17 -11.04 -11.24
C MET A 29 -16.48 -11.31 -10.48
N LEU A 30 -17.60 -10.81 -11.01
CA LEU A 30 -18.94 -10.98 -10.44
C LEU A 30 -19.73 -12.07 -11.17
N ASP A 31 -19.07 -12.99 -11.90
CA ASP A 31 -19.72 -14.03 -12.69
C ASP A 31 -20.85 -13.50 -13.60
N GLU A 32 -20.62 -12.32 -14.19
CA GLU A 32 -21.57 -11.61 -15.06
C GLU A 32 -22.93 -11.27 -14.42
N LEU A 33 -23.07 -11.37 -13.08
CA LEU A 33 -24.26 -10.94 -12.35
C LEU A 33 -24.62 -9.47 -12.63
N VAL A 34 -23.61 -8.66 -12.93
CA VAL A 34 -23.73 -7.28 -13.38
C VAL A 34 -22.97 -7.10 -14.67
N LYS A 35 -23.68 -6.85 -15.78
CA LYS A 35 -23.07 -6.63 -17.11
C LYS A 35 -22.12 -5.44 -17.10
N HIS A 36 -20.98 -5.56 -17.81
CA HIS A 36 -19.99 -4.48 -17.98
C HIS A 36 -20.61 -3.15 -18.44
N ASP A 37 -21.64 -3.22 -19.28
CA ASP A 37 -22.30 -2.04 -19.86
C ASP A 37 -23.02 -1.21 -18.81
N SER A 38 -23.44 -1.85 -17.71
CA SER A 38 -24.03 -1.15 -16.58
C SER A 38 -23.01 -0.21 -15.94
N PHE A 39 -21.78 -0.71 -15.71
CA PHE A 39 -20.67 0.10 -15.19
C PHE A 39 -20.24 1.18 -16.19
N SER A 40 -20.07 0.84 -17.46
CA SER A 40 -19.70 1.80 -18.50
C SER A 40 -20.72 2.94 -18.63
N ARG A 41 -22.03 2.63 -18.59
CA ARG A 41 -23.10 3.64 -18.62
C ARG A 41 -23.09 4.50 -17.36
N MET A 42 -22.89 3.88 -16.19
CA MET A 42 -22.77 4.60 -14.92
C MET A 42 -21.61 5.60 -14.95
N LEU A 43 -20.42 5.15 -15.37
CA LEU A 43 -19.22 5.98 -15.47
C LEU A 43 -19.38 7.16 -16.44
N LYS A 44 -20.17 6.98 -17.52
CA LYS A 44 -20.47 8.06 -18.47
C LYS A 44 -21.40 9.14 -17.90
N VAL A 45 -22.33 8.77 -17.02
CA VAL A 45 -23.39 9.67 -16.54
C VAL A 45 -22.96 10.45 -15.29
N GLY A 46 -22.14 9.86 -14.42
CA GLY A 46 -21.70 10.51 -13.18
C GLY A 46 -20.26 11.03 -13.23
N SER A 47 -19.89 11.85 -12.25
CA SER A 47 -18.49 12.27 -12.02
C SER A 47 -17.83 11.30 -11.03
N TYR A 48 -17.10 10.32 -11.57
CA TYR A 48 -16.36 9.30 -10.82
C TYR A 48 -14.85 9.48 -10.98
N GLU A 49 -14.38 10.70 -10.74
CA GLU A 49 -12.96 11.05 -10.84
C GLU A 49 -12.15 10.49 -9.67
N SER A 50 -10.82 10.60 -9.77
CA SER A 50 -9.87 10.18 -8.72
C SER A 50 -10.23 10.76 -7.34
N LYS A 51 -10.73 12.00 -7.28
CA LYS A 51 -11.20 12.65 -6.05
C LYS A 51 -12.37 11.89 -5.41
N TYR A 52 -13.32 11.38 -6.20
CA TYR A 52 -14.46 10.63 -5.68
C TYR A 52 -14.00 9.32 -5.02
N VAL A 53 -13.14 8.57 -5.71
CA VAL A 53 -12.57 7.30 -5.21
C VAL A 53 -11.73 7.54 -3.95
N TRP A 54 -10.90 8.59 -3.95
CA TRP A 54 -10.09 8.98 -2.78
C TRP A 54 -10.94 9.29 -1.55
N LEU A 55 -12.01 10.07 -1.70
CA LEU A 55 -12.89 10.41 -0.58
C LEU A 55 -13.61 9.16 -0.02
N LYS A 56 -13.98 8.22 -0.89
CA LYS A 56 -14.52 6.92 -0.48
C LYS A 56 -13.51 6.11 0.32
N GLY A 57 -12.28 5.93 -0.18
CA GLY A 57 -11.22 5.25 0.56
C GLY A 57 -10.93 5.92 1.91
N LYS A 58 -10.86 7.26 1.95
CA LYS A 58 -10.65 8.03 3.18
C LYS A 58 -11.78 7.84 4.19
N SER A 59 -13.02 7.71 3.74
CA SER A 59 -14.16 7.44 4.63
C SER A 59 -14.06 6.07 5.30
N ILE A 60 -13.58 5.05 4.58
CA ILE A 60 -13.29 3.72 5.13
C ILE A 60 -12.20 3.83 6.20
N LEU A 61 -11.10 4.52 5.90
CA LEU A 61 -10.01 4.73 6.87
C LEU A 61 -10.47 5.50 8.12
N ASN A 62 -11.37 6.48 7.95
CA ASN A 62 -11.93 7.25 9.06
C ASN A 62 -12.66 6.36 10.07
N ALA A 63 -13.32 5.29 9.63
CA ALA A 63 -14.00 4.34 10.50
C ALA A 63 -13.05 3.55 11.41
N TYR A 64 -11.74 3.52 11.11
CA TYR A 64 -10.72 2.81 11.88
C TYR A 64 -9.79 3.73 12.69
N LYS A 65 -10.14 5.02 12.82
CA LYS A 65 -9.29 6.05 13.44
C LYS A 65 -9.15 5.94 14.96
N ASP A 66 -10.06 5.26 15.63
CA ASP A 66 -10.15 5.28 17.10
C ASP A 66 -8.96 4.62 17.81
N LYS A 67 -8.03 4.00 17.07
CA LYS A 67 -6.79 3.45 17.62
C LYS A 67 -5.59 3.90 16.80
N PRO A 68 -4.53 4.46 17.42
CA PRO A 68 -3.27 4.67 16.72
C PRO A 68 -2.71 3.31 16.28
N LYS A 69 -2.58 3.13 14.97
CA LYS A 69 -1.88 1.98 14.38
C LYS A 69 -0.55 2.50 13.86
N ILE A 70 0.55 1.99 14.41
CA ILE A 70 1.89 2.29 13.91
C ILE A 70 2.19 1.26 12.83
N LEU A 71 2.38 1.74 11.60
CA LEU A 71 2.96 0.95 10.52
C LEU A 71 4.45 1.29 10.46
N SER A 72 5.29 0.35 10.89
CA SER A 72 6.72 0.44 10.67
C SER A 72 7.06 -0.38 9.44
N ILE A 73 7.80 0.22 8.52
CA ILE A 73 8.37 -0.46 7.36
C ILE A 73 9.87 -0.35 7.54
N ASP A 74 10.57 -1.48 7.54
CA ASP A 74 12.01 -1.56 7.70
C ASP A 74 12.60 -2.43 6.59
N ASN A 75 13.87 -2.23 6.28
CA ASN A 75 14.59 -3.06 5.31
C ASN A 75 15.72 -3.81 6.01
N THR A 76 15.89 -5.09 5.68
CA THR A 76 16.93 -5.95 6.23
C THR A 76 17.70 -6.61 5.12
N ILE A 77 19.03 -6.58 5.18
CA ILE A 77 19.89 -7.27 4.23
C ILE A 77 20.15 -8.68 4.76
N SER A 78 19.71 -9.72 4.04
CA SER A 78 20.06 -11.10 4.34
C SER A 78 21.37 -11.45 3.62
N PRO A 79 22.50 -11.66 4.34
CA PRO A 79 23.80 -11.86 3.72
C PRO A 79 23.86 -13.14 2.88
N LYS A 80 24.48 -13.05 1.70
CA LYS A 80 24.71 -14.17 0.78
C LYS A 80 26.13 -14.10 0.23
N SER A 81 27.12 -14.25 1.12
CA SER A 81 28.56 -14.14 0.81
C SER A 81 29.01 -15.02 -0.36
N ASP A 82 28.47 -16.23 -0.47
CA ASP A 82 28.94 -17.23 -1.43
C ASP A 82 28.09 -17.30 -2.70
N SER A 83 27.02 -16.51 -2.79
CA SER A 83 26.15 -16.47 -3.97
C SER A 83 26.67 -15.52 -5.05
N MET A 84 26.43 -15.86 -6.33
CA MET A 84 26.71 -14.96 -7.45
C MET A 84 25.73 -13.77 -7.48
N VAL A 85 26.20 -12.63 -7.97
CA VAL A 85 25.37 -11.41 -8.12
C VAL A 85 24.35 -11.62 -9.25
N ASN A 86 23.12 -11.23 -9.00
CA ASN A 86 22.01 -11.25 -9.97
C ASN A 86 20.96 -10.18 -9.58
N GLU A 87 19.78 -10.22 -10.20
CA GLU A 87 18.70 -9.25 -9.93
C GLU A 87 18.21 -9.26 -8.47
N VAL A 88 18.35 -10.39 -7.76
CA VAL A 88 17.89 -10.59 -6.38
C VAL A 88 19.03 -10.45 -5.37
N VAL A 89 20.22 -10.98 -5.69
CA VAL A 89 21.41 -10.93 -4.84
C VAL A 89 22.33 -9.82 -5.33
N ASN A 90 22.50 -8.77 -4.55
CA ASN A 90 23.32 -7.63 -4.92
C ASN A 90 24.04 -6.99 -3.71
N TRP A 91 24.85 -5.97 -3.95
CA TRP A 91 25.55 -5.21 -2.93
C TRP A 91 24.66 -4.08 -2.40
N PHE A 92 24.43 -4.07 -1.09
CA PHE A 92 23.65 -3.05 -0.40
C PHE A 92 24.45 -2.49 0.77
N TYR A 93 24.33 -1.20 1.06
CA TYR A 93 25.01 -0.61 2.22
C TYR A 93 24.25 -0.93 3.51
N ASP A 94 24.92 -1.61 4.45
CA ASP A 94 24.38 -1.89 5.78
C ASP A 94 24.94 -0.87 6.78
N HIS A 95 24.09 0.02 7.27
CA HIS A 95 24.46 1.01 8.28
C HIS A 95 24.83 0.38 9.63
N SER A 96 24.38 -0.83 9.93
CA SER A 96 24.71 -1.56 11.17
C SER A 96 26.16 -2.04 11.16
N VAL A 97 26.71 -2.30 9.96
CA VAL A 97 28.08 -2.79 9.76
C VAL A 97 29.00 -1.70 9.19
N GLY A 98 28.44 -0.61 8.68
CA GLY A 98 29.19 0.53 8.13
C GLY A 98 29.83 0.25 6.77
N ARG A 99 29.35 -0.75 6.02
CA ARG A 99 29.92 -1.13 4.72
C ARG A 99 28.89 -1.78 3.80
N ALA A 100 29.24 -1.92 2.52
CA ALA A 100 28.47 -2.70 1.58
C ALA A 100 28.55 -4.20 1.91
N VAL A 101 27.39 -4.86 1.97
CA VAL A 101 27.22 -6.30 2.21
C VAL A 101 26.50 -6.90 0.99
N LYS A 102 27.04 -8.01 0.48
CA LYS A 102 26.39 -8.78 -0.58
C LYS A 102 25.28 -9.65 0.02
N GLY A 103 24.07 -9.49 -0.49
CA GLY A 103 22.91 -10.17 0.07
C GLY A 103 21.63 -9.90 -0.70
N ILE A 104 20.50 -10.21 -0.06
CA ILE A 104 19.16 -9.93 -0.55
C ILE A 104 18.58 -8.82 0.31
N ASN A 105 18.09 -7.74 -0.30
CA ASN A 105 17.39 -6.68 0.43
C ASN A 105 15.93 -7.06 0.63
N LEU A 106 15.52 -7.26 1.88
CA LEU A 106 14.16 -7.65 2.26
C LEU A 106 13.45 -6.44 2.85
N MET A 107 12.31 -6.06 2.27
CA MET A 107 11.40 -5.09 2.89
C MET A 107 10.48 -5.84 3.85
N ILE A 108 10.54 -5.51 5.13
CA ILE A 108 9.78 -6.14 6.20
C ILE A 108 8.81 -5.13 6.78
N ILE A 109 7.58 -5.57 7.00
CA ILE A 109 6.55 -4.79 7.69
C ILE A 109 6.33 -5.44 9.06
N PRO A 110 7.08 -5.06 10.11
CA PRO A 110 6.78 -5.52 11.46
C PRO A 110 5.44 -4.91 11.90
N SER A 111 4.43 -5.76 12.07
CA SER A 111 3.14 -5.36 12.62
C SER A 111 3.21 -5.30 14.15
N TYR A 112 3.09 -4.09 14.70
CA TYR A 112 2.99 -3.90 16.15
C TYR A 112 1.51 -3.93 16.55
N LEU A 113 1.00 -5.10 16.95
CA LEU A 113 -0.33 -5.24 17.55
C LEU A 113 -0.22 -5.11 19.08
N GLY A 114 -0.06 -3.89 19.58
CA GLY A 114 0.06 -3.69 21.02
C GLY A 114 0.17 -2.22 21.41
N HIS A 115 -0.55 -1.87 22.47
CA HIS A 115 -0.63 -0.55 23.09
C HIS A 115 0.76 -0.12 23.60
N LEU A 116 1.60 0.42 22.72
CA LEU A 116 2.89 0.99 23.09
C LEU A 116 2.68 2.48 23.34
N SER A 117 2.64 2.85 24.62
CA SER A 117 3.09 4.18 25.03
C SER A 117 4.54 4.31 24.56
N VAL A 118 4.74 4.97 23.42
CA VAL A 118 6.08 5.33 22.94
C VAL A 118 6.64 6.29 23.98
N LYS A 119 7.48 5.76 24.87
CA LYS A 119 8.30 6.58 25.77
C LYS A 119 9.18 7.42 24.85
N LYS A 120 8.92 8.74 24.84
CA LYS A 120 9.64 9.77 24.08
C LYS A 120 11.16 9.63 24.32
N ARG A 121 11.83 8.80 23.51
CA ARG A 121 13.29 8.68 23.48
C ARG A 121 13.72 8.77 22.03
N ARG A 122 14.53 9.81 21.76
CA ARG A 122 15.27 10.11 20.53
C ARG A 122 14.47 10.60 19.32
N GLN A 123 13.87 11.79 19.48
CA GLN A 123 13.57 12.67 18.34
C GLN A 123 14.81 13.51 17.93
N ASP A 124 15.85 13.56 18.78
CA ASP A 124 17.02 14.43 18.61
C ASP A 124 18.11 13.85 17.69
N GLU A 125 18.12 12.54 17.42
CA GLU A 125 19.12 11.92 16.53
C GLU A 125 18.70 11.93 15.06
N VAL A 126 17.40 11.80 14.77
CA VAL A 126 16.89 11.81 13.38
C VAL A 126 17.04 13.19 12.72
N SER A 127 16.91 14.28 13.49
CA SER A 127 17.11 15.65 12.96
C SER A 127 18.55 15.98 12.60
N LYS A 128 19.54 15.21 13.11
CA LYS A 128 20.96 15.44 12.79
C LYS A 128 21.37 14.83 11.45
N ILE A 129 20.67 13.79 10.99
CA ILE A 129 20.96 13.11 9.72
C ILE A 129 20.46 13.93 8.53
N TYR A 130 19.31 14.59 8.65
CA TYR A 130 18.71 15.34 7.54
C TYR A 130 19.21 16.79 7.36
N LYS A 131 20.03 17.32 8.27
CA LYS A 131 20.61 18.68 8.15
C LYS A 131 21.99 18.72 7.49
N ARG A 132 22.45 17.63 6.88
CA ARG A 132 23.79 17.55 6.27
C ARG A 132 23.80 17.05 4.81
N ILE A 133 22.67 17.21 4.12
CA ILE A 133 22.57 17.13 2.66
C ILE A 133 22.23 18.54 2.16
#